data_AF-A0A8D8J2D4-F1
#
_entry.id   AF-A0A8D8J2D4-F1
#
_cell.length_a   1.000
_cell.length_b   1.000
_cell.length_c   1.000
_cell.angle_alpha   90.00
_cell.angle_beta   90.00
_cell.angle_gamma   90.00
#
_symmetry.space_group_name_H-M   'P 1'
#
loop_
_entity.id
_entity.type
_entity.pdbx_description
1 polymer ?
#
loop_
_entity_poly.entity_id
_entity_poly.type
_entity_poly.pdbx_seq_one_letter_code
_entity_poly.pdbx_strand_id
1 'polypeptide(L)'
;QEPVEMTLREASHSDVVTKVLWTGTKTSNEFLSGANDGRILWWDMRNLNEPYDFLNLAPKDTGTDVDPSKCFGVCAVEFEQTMPNKYTVGTENGIIYSCSRKYKTPADKIQAQTR
;
A
#
# COMPACT_ATOMS: atom_id res chain seq x y z
N GLN A 1 20.21 -13.24 -16.03
CA GLN A 1 20.45 -12.13 -15.09
C GLN A 1 19.61 -12.44 -13.87
N GLU A 2 20.27 -12.59 -12.73
CA GLU A 2 19.63 -12.93 -11.45
C GLU A 2 19.25 -11.62 -10.73
N PRO A 3 18.21 -11.63 -9.87
CA PRO A 3 17.88 -10.47 -9.05
C PRO A 3 19.03 -10.15 -8.06
N VAL A 4 19.27 -8.86 -7.83
CA VAL A 4 20.28 -8.41 -6.84
C VAL A 4 19.80 -8.66 -5.41
N GLU A 5 18.50 -8.53 -5.18
CA GLU A 5 17.85 -8.78 -3.89
C GLU A 5 16.39 -9.19 -4.14
N MET A 6 15.82 -9.94 -3.22
CA MET A 6 14.42 -10.36 -3.24
C MET A 6 13.83 -10.27 -1.85
N THR A 7 12.56 -9.90 -1.77
CA THR A 7 11.80 -9.93 -0.52
C THR A 7 11.49 -11.37 -0.11
N LEU A 8 11.25 -11.61 1.18
CA LEU A 8 10.75 -12.89 1.66
C LEU A 8 9.31 -13.12 1.20
N ARG A 9 9.00 -14.34 0.74
CA ARG A 9 7.69 -14.66 0.18
C ARG A 9 6.57 -14.47 1.20
N GLU A 10 6.82 -14.87 2.44
CA GLU A 10 5.91 -14.77 3.58
C GLU A 10 5.59 -13.34 4.01
N ALA A 11 6.49 -12.40 3.75
CA ALA A 11 6.32 -10.98 4.07
C ALA A 11 5.79 -10.17 2.88
N SER A 12 5.74 -10.78 1.70
CA SER A 12 5.34 -10.14 0.45
C SER A 12 3.83 -10.23 0.22
N HIS A 13 3.37 -9.60 -0.87
CA HIS A 13 2.01 -9.75 -1.36
C HIS A 13 1.67 -11.22 -1.64
N SER A 14 0.43 -11.62 -1.34
CA SER A 14 -0.06 -12.97 -1.63
C SER A 14 -0.63 -13.11 -3.05
N ASP A 15 -0.67 -12.02 -3.80
CA ASP A 15 -1.20 -11.95 -5.16
C ASP A 15 -0.36 -10.99 -6.03
N VAL A 16 -0.72 -10.85 -7.30
CA VAL A 16 0.00 -10.07 -8.31
C VAL A 16 0.14 -8.61 -7.89
N VAL A 17 1.38 -8.13 -7.84
CA VAL A 17 1.72 -6.72 -7.63
C VAL A 17 1.34 -5.92 -8.87
N THR A 18 0.46 -4.94 -8.71
CA THR A 18 -0.06 -4.09 -9.80
C THR A 18 0.66 -2.76 -9.88
N LYS A 19 1.26 -2.29 -8.79
CA LYS A 19 1.98 -1.01 -8.74
C LYS A 19 3.15 -1.06 -7.77
N VAL A 20 4.25 -0.42 -8.14
CA VAL A 20 5.38 -0.08 -7.26
C VAL A 20 5.71 1.39 -7.47
N LEU A 21 5.90 2.14 -6.39
CA LEU A 21 6.19 3.58 -6.43
C LEU A 21 7.22 3.97 -5.38
N TRP A 22 8.27 4.67 -5.81
CA TRP A 22 9.23 5.30 -4.90
C TRP A 22 8.55 6.42 -4.12
N THR A 23 8.76 6.42 -2.81
CA THR A 23 8.26 7.49 -1.95
C THR A 23 9.33 8.57 -1.85
N GLY A 24 8.93 9.84 -1.98
CA GLY A 24 9.84 11.00 -1.98
C GLY A 24 10.41 11.36 -0.61
N THR A 25 10.89 10.39 0.16
CA THR A 25 11.58 10.66 1.42
C THR A 25 12.97 11.24 1.18
N LYS A 26 13.49 11.97 2.16
CA LYS A 26 14.82 12.63 2.08
C LYS A 26 15.94 11.66 1.73
N THR A 27 15.79 10.39 2.08
CA THR A 27 16.79 9.33 1.86
C THR A 27 16.58 8.56 0.55
N SER A 28 15.43 8.70 -0.13
CA SER A 28 15.09 8.02 -1.39
C SER A 28 15.26 6.49 -1.37
N ASN A 29 15.19 5.88 -0.18
CA ASN A 29 15.34 4.43 0.01
C ASN A 29 14.01 3.72 0.29
N GLU A 30 12.91 4.47 0.36
CA GLU A 30 11.59 3.94 0.69
C GLU A 30 10.69 3.90 -0.55
N PHE A 31 9.97 2.79 -0.72
CA PHE A 31 8.96 2.64 -1.75
C PHE A 31 7.72 1.96 -1.19
N LEU A 32 6.64 2.00 -1.97
CA LEU A 32 5.42 1.26 -1.70
C LEU A 32 5.11 0.31 -2.85
N SER A 33 4.38 -0.76 -2.55
CA SER A 33 3.78 -1.65 -3.52
C SER A 33 2.30 -1.84 -3.23
N GLY A 34 1.51 -2.05 -4.28
CA GLY A 34 0.10 -2.42 -4.20
C GLY A 34 -0.20 -3.63 -5.07
N ALA A 35 -1.13 -4.48 -4.63
CA ALA A 35 -1.45 -5.73 -5.31
C ALA A 35 -2.94 -6.12 -5.24
N ASN A 36 -3.29 -7.16 -5.97
CA ASN A 36 -4.65 -7.73 -6.01
C ASN A 36 -5.09 -8.38 -4.69
N ASP A 37 -4.18 -8.60 -3.74
CA ASP A 37 -4.51 -9.00 -2.37
C ASP A 37 -5.18 -7.89 -1.54
N GLY A 38 -5.35 -6.71 -2.15
CA GLY A 38 -5.98 -5.54 -1.56
C GLY A 38 -5.14 -4.88 -0.47
N ARG A 39 -3.81 -5.07 -0.53
CA ARG A 39 -2.86 -4.47 0.39
C ARG A 39 -2.00 -3.41 -0.28
N ILE A 40 -1.60 -2.42 0.52
CA ILE A 40 -0.43 -1.59 0.25
C ILE A 40 0.65 -1.99 1.27
N LEU A 41 1.86 -2.30 0.79
CA LEU A 41 3.02 -2.58 1.63
C LEU A 41 4.07 -1.48 1.44
N TRP A 42 4.70 -1.05 2.53
CA TRP A 42 5.80 -0.11 2.48
C TRP A 42 7.13 -0.77 2.81
N TRP A 43 8.14 -0.46 2.01
CA TRP A 43 9.43 -1.13 2.03
C TRP A 43 10.57 -0.14 2.18
N ASP A 44 11.60 -0.54 2.92
CA ASP A 44 12.89 0.15 2.96
C ASP A 44 13.92 -0.72 2.27
N MET A 45 14.57 -0.20 1.22
CA MET A 45 15.63 -0.89 0.48
C MET A 45 16.79 -1.37 1.35
N ARG A 46 16.97 -0.80 2.55
CA ARG A 46 18.01 -1.21 3.49
C ARG A 46 17.65 -2.47 4.26
N ASN A 47 16.37 -2.89 4.23
CA ASN A 47 15.86 -4.10 4.85
C ASN A 47 14.63 -4.61 4.09
N LEU A 48 14.83 -5.40 3.03
CA LEU A 48 13.75 -5.98 2.21
C LEU A 48 13.16 -7.28 2.78
N ASN A 49 13.61 -7.73 3.95
CA ASN A 49 13.07 -8.94 4.56
C ASN A 49 11.60 -8.80 4.98
N GLU A 50 11.18 -7.59 5.35
CA GLU A 50 9.81 -7.28 5.76
C GLU A 50 9.40 -5.85 5.40
N PRO A 51 8.12 -5.61 5.11
CA PRO A 51 7.62 -4.25 4.99
C PRO A 51 7.57 -3.59 6.37
N TYR A 52 7.95 -2.31 6.45
CA TYR A 52 7.94 -1.58 7.72
C TYR A 52 6.55 -1.06 8.12
N ASP A 53 5.60 -1.05 7.17
CA ASP A 53 4.20 -0.66 7.38
C ASP A 53 3.31 -1.33 6.32
N PHE A 54 2.02 -1.44 6.59
CA PHE A 54 1.04 -1.97 5.65
C PHE A 54 -0.36 -1.37 5.84
N LEU A 55 -1.20 -1.54 4.83
CA LEU A 55 -2.57 -1.07 4.82
C LEU A 55 -3.47 -2.04 4.06
N ASN A 56 -4.57 -2.45 4.69
CA ASN A 56 -5.61 -3.28 4.10
C ASN A 56 -6.74 -2.40 3.56
N LEU A 57 -7.16 -2.59 2.31
CA LEU A 57 -8.21 -1.80 1.66
C LEU A 57 -9.57 -2.48 1.73
N ALA A 58 -10.15 -2.51 2.93
CA ALA A 58 -11.50 -3.04 3.15
C ALA A 58 -12.55 -1.90 3.24
N PRO A 59 -13.83 -2.17 2.93
CA PRO A 59 -14.88 -1.15 2.87
C PRO A 59 -15.23 -0.51 4.23
N LYS A 60 -15.05 -1.22 5.35
CA LYS A 60 -15.48 -0.77 6.68
C LYS A 60 -14.56 -1.18 7.83
N ASP A 61 -13.52 -1.94 7.53
CA ASP A 61 -12.67 -2.54 8.55
C ASP A 61 -11.27 -1.99 8.37
N THR A 62 -10.91 -1.04 9.22
CA THR A 62 -9.66 -0.29 9.15
C THR A 62 -8.77 -0.60 10.36
N GLY A 63 -8.99 -1.76 10.97
CA GLY A 63 -8.11 -2.33 11.97
C GLY A 63 -6.90 -3.03 11.37
N THR A 64 -6.05 -3.57 12.22
CA THR A 64 -4.97 -4.50 11.82
C THR A 64 -5.49 -5.92 11.60
N ASP A 65 -6.66 -6.24 12.17
CA ASP A 65 -7.27 -7.58 12.16
C ASP A 65 -8.39 -7.67 11.12
N VAL A 66 -8.06 -7.30 9.89
CA VAL A 66 -8.99 -7.32 8.75
C VAL A 66 -8.87 -8.66 8.06
N ASP A 67 -10.00 -9.34 7.89
CA ASP A 67 -10.10 -10.52 7.05
C ASP A 67 -9.63 -10.20 5.62
N PRO A 68 -8.52 -10.80 5.14
CA PRO A 68 -7.97 -10.49 3.83
C PRO A 68 -8.97 -10.72 2.69
N SER A 69 -9.95 -11.63 2.85
CA SER A 69 -10.97 -11.87 1.83
C SER A 69 -11.97 -10.72 1.66
N LYS A 70 -11.92 -9.71 2.54
CA LYS A 70 -12.76 -8.51 2.48
C LYS A 70 -12.04 -7.30 1.90
N CYS A 71 -10.74 -7.42 1.60
CA CYS A 71 -9.97 -6.38 0.94
C CYS A 71 -10.32 -6.33 -0.54
N PHE A 72 -10.30 -5.13 -1.12
CA PHE A 72 -10.48 -4.94 -2.55
C PHE A 72 -9.12 -4.80 -3.23
N GLY A 73 -8.90 -5.56 -4.30
CA GLY A 73 -7.64 -5.56 -5.05
C GLY A 73 -7.24 -4.16 -5.53
N VAL A 74 -5.95 -3.84 -5.42
CA VAL A 74 -5.37 -2.56 -5.86
C VAL A 74 -5.16 -2.59 -7.36
N CYS A 75 -5.74 -1.64 -8.09
CA CYS A 75 -5.54 -1.48 -9.53
C CYS A 75 -4.55 -0.36 -9.86
N ALA A 76 -4.53 0.72 -9.07
CA ALA A 76 -3.69 1.87 -9.30
C ALA A 76 -3.37 2.59 -7.99
N VAL A 77 -2.17 3.16 -7.91
CA VAL A 77 -1.75 4.05 -6.81
C VAL A 77 -1.10 5.28 -7.44
N GLU A 78 -1.42 6.48 -6.96
CA GLU A 78 -0.81 7.73 -7.41
C GLU A 78 -0.58 8.67 -6.22
N PHE A 79 0.55 9.40 -6.22
CA PHE A 79 0.79 10.44 -5.22
C PHE A 79 -0.02 11.69 -5.54
N GLU A 80 -0.49 12.35 -4.50
CA GLU A 80 -1.05 13.69 -4.65
C GLU A 80 0.10 14.70 -4.61
N GLN A 81 0.29 15.42 -5.72
CA GLN A 81 1.49 16.25 -5.95
C GLN A 81 1.59 17.44 -4.98
N THR A 82 0.48 17.91 -4.42
CA THR A 82 0.45 19.06 -3.50
C THR A 82 0.60 18.66 -2.03
N MET A 83 0.42 17.38 -1.69
CA MET A 83 0.44 16.81 -0.36
C MET A 83 1.33 15.56 -0.33
N PRO A 84 2.63 15.69 0.01
CA PRO A 84 3.63 14.62 -0.08
C PRO A 84 3.31 13.32 0.69
N ASN A 85 2.43 13.40 1.69
CA ASN A 85 2.04 12.25 2.51
C ASN A 85 0.71 11.63 2.06
N LYS A 86 0.06 12.19 1.03
CA LYS A 86 -1.24 11.75 0.54
C LYS A 86 -1.08 11.01 -0.78
N TYR A 87 -1.81 9.92 -0.91
CA TYR A 87 -1.86 9.12 -2.12
C TYR A 87 -3.29 8.66 -2.35
N THR A 88 -3.61 8.40 -3.61
CA THR A 88 -4.91 7.91 -4.03
C THR A 88 -4.75 6.48 -4.52
N VAL A 89 -5.62 5.60 -4.07
CA VAL A 89 -5.65 4.19 -4.46
C VAL A 89 -6.97 3.88 -5.13
N GLY A 90 -6.91 3.36 -6.36
CA GLY A 90 -8.08 2.84 -7.06
C GLY A 90 -8.15 1.32 -6.91
N THR A 91 -9.33 0.80 -6.60
CA THR A 91 -9.56 -0.65 -6.41
C THR A 91 -10.41 -1.25 -7.52
N GLU A 92 -10.38 -2.58 -7.64
CA GLU A 92 -11.05 -3.36 -8.69
C GLU A 92 -12.58 -3.20 -8.73
N ASN A 93 -13.19 -2.87 -7.59
CA ASN A 93 -14.64 -2.65 -7.46
C ASN A 93 -15.05 -1.19 -7.72
N GLY A 94 -14.12 -0.34 -8.20
CA GLY A 94 -14.40 1.05 -8.56
C GLY A 94 -14.43 2.03 -7.39
N ILE A 95 -13.97 1.62 -6.19
CA ILE A 95 -13.81 2.52 -5.05
C ILE A 95 -12.46 3.23 -5.16
N ILE A 96 -12.44 4.52 -4.79
CA ILE A 96 -11.23 5.31 -4.70
C ILE A 96 -10.98 5.63 -3.24
N TYR A 97 -9.83 5.20 -2.73
CA TYR A 97 -9.37 5.54 -1.40
C TYR A 97 -8.37 6.68 -1.44
N SER A 98 -8.63 7.70 -0.64
CA SER A 98 -7.67 8.76 -0.34
C SER A 98 -6.96 8.38 0.94
N CYS A 99 -5.66 8.14 0.86
CA CYS A 99 -4.87 7.63 1.97
C CYS A 99 -3.76 8.60 2.40
N SER A 100 -3.37 8.55 3.67
CA SER A 100 -2.35 9.46 4.24
C SER A 100 -1.37 8.75 5.17
N ARG A 101 -0.06 8.91 4.91
CA ARG A 101 1.04 8.43 5.78
C ARG A 101 1.19 9.22 7.09
N LYS A 102 0.46 10.32 7.28
CA LYS A 102 0.58 11.13 8.52
C LYS A 102 -0.01 10.42 9.74
N TYR A 103 -0.96 9.52 9.53
CA TYR A 103 -1.73 8.92 10.62
C TYR A 103 -1.19 7.55 10.99
N LYS A 104 -1.29 7.22 12.28
CA LYS A 104 -0.74 5.97 12.82
C LYS A 104 -1.71 4.81 12.73
N THR A 105 -3.01 5.07 12.88
CA THR A 105 -4.03 4.01 12.83
C THR A 105 -4.46 3.77 11.38
N PRO A 106 -4.72 2.53 10.94
CA PRO A 106 -5.18 2.29 9.58
C PRO A 106 -6.55 2.95 9.29
N ALA A 107 -7.39 3.14 10.32
CA ALA A 107 -8.62 3.92 10.27
C ALA A 107 -8.43 5.36 9.82
N ASP A 108 -7.45 6.03 10.41
CA ASP A 108 -7.16 7.42 10.08
C ASP A 108 -6.37 7.53 8.76
N LYS A 109 -5.70 6.44 8.34
CA LYS A 109 -4.96 6.38 7.06
C LYS A 109 -5.88 6.30 5.85
N ILE A 110 -7.16 5.93 5.97
CA ILE A 110 -8.05 5.68 4.83
C ILE A 110 -9.30 6.57 4.88
N GLN A 111 -9.54 7.33 3.81
CA GLN A 111 -10.82 7.95 3.53
C GLN A 111 -11.35 7.42 2.20
N ALA A 112 -12.42 6.63 2.23
CA ALA A 112 -13.11 6.21 1.01
C ALA A 112 -13.81 7.42 0.38
N GLN A 113 -13.54 7.67 -0.90
CA GLN A 113 -14.29 8.62 -1.72
C GLN A 113 -15.22 7.79 -2.61
N THR A 114 -16.50 7.79 -2.29
CA THR A 114 -17.54 7.28 -3.19
C THR A 114 -17.97 8.41 -4.11
N ARG A 115 -18.22 8.11 -5.38
CA ARG A 115 -18.79 9.07 -6.34
C ARG A 115 -20.14 9.61 -5.88
#